data_AF-A0A525HZQ8-F1
#
_entry.id   AF-A0A525HZQ8-F1
#
_cell.length_a   1.000
_cell.length_b   1.000
_cell.length_c   1.000
_cell.angle_alpha   90.00
_cell.angle_beta   90.00
_cell.angle_gamma   90.00
#
_symmetry.space_group_name_H-M   'P 1'
#
loop_
_entity.id
_entity.type
_entity.pdbx_description
1 polymer ?
#
loop_
_entity_poly.entity_id
_entity_poly.type
_entity_poly.pdbx_seq_one_letter_code
_entity_poly.pdbx_strand_id
1 'polypeptide(L)'
;PAGGPTESTVEALRPLLSRGDCIIDGGNSFWRDDVRRGKALAADGIDYMDVGVSGGVWGLERGFCLMIGGPRETATRLDPIFKALAPGRGSIPLTPGREGRAASVEEGYLYAGPCGAGHFVKMVHNGVEYGLMQAYAEGFDVLRNADSPGVDADHRFTFDVADIAEVWRRGSVVSSWLLDLTANALAREEKLESYSGYVEDSGEGRWTVLAAIDESVPVEVLSAALYARFRSRQSHTYAEKIISAMRQGFGGHLEPKKKT
;
A
#
# COMPACT_ATOMS: atom_id res chain seq x y z
N PRO A 1 8.35 8.49 11.05
CA PRO A 1 8.43 8.86 9.62
C PRO A 1 9.70 8.25 9.01
N ALA A 2 9.64 7.76 7.78
CA ALA A 2 10.79 7.15 7.11
C ALA A 2 11.89 8.18 6.75
N GLY A 3 13.07 7.70 6.39
CA GLY A 3 14.20 8.53 5.96
C GLY A 3 14.90 9.21 7.14
N GLY A 4 15.15 10.53 7.02
CA GLY A 4 15.96 11.31 7.96
C GLY A 4 15.59 11.13 9.44
N PRO A 5 14.31 11.19 9.84
CA PRO A 5 13.92 10.98 11.24
C PRO A 5 14.28 9.60 11.80
N THR A 6 14.07 8.53 11.02
CA THR A 6 14.52 7.18 11.42
C THR A 6 16.05 7.14 11.52
N GLU A 7 16.76 7.72 10.56
CA GLU A 7 18.23 7.75 10.56
C GLU A 7 18.77 8.41 11.82
N SER A 8 18.32 9.64 12.13
CA SER A 8 18.76 10.37 13.32
C SER A 8 18.44 9.62 14.61
N THR A 9 17.32 8.89 14.66
CA THR A 9 16.95 8.09 15.84
C THR A 9 17.89 6.89 16.00
N VAL A 10 18.17 6.16 14.92
CA VAL A 10 19.11 5.02 14.94
C VAL A 10 20.51 5.48 15.34
N GLU A 11 20.99 6.59 14.79
CA GLU A 11 22.30 7.16 15.13
C GLU A 11 22.37 7.63 16.59
N ALA A 12 21.30 8.21 17.12
CA ALA A 12 21.23 8.64 18.52
C ALA A 12 21.17 7.46 19.50
N LEU A 13 20.54 6.34 19.13
CA LEU A 13 20.47 5.13 19.94
C LEU A 13 21.80 4.36 19.93
N ARG A 14 22.48 4.31 18.78
CA ARG A 14 23.72 3.55 18.58
C ARG A 14 24.75 3.66 19.71
N PRO A 15 25.16 4.86 20.19
CA PRO A 15 26.17 4.97 21.26
C PRO A 15 25.64 4.59 22.66
N LEU A 16 24.34 4.37 22.81
CA LEU A 16 23.70 4.01 24.09
C LEU A 16 23.50 2.51 24.25
N LEU A 17 23.66 1.73 23.17
CA LEU A 17 23.40 0.30 23.13
C LEU A 17 24.68 -0.52 23.35
N SER A 18 24.50 -1.72 23.86
CA SER A 18 25.54 -2.71 24.08
C SER A 18 25.47 -3.84 23.06
N ARG A 19 26.57 -4.59 22.94
CA ARG A 19 26.61 -5.80 22.12
C ARG A 19 25.51 -6.78 22.53
N GLY A 20 24.71 -7.24 21.57
CA GLY A 20 23.56 -8.12 21.76
C GLY A 20 22.21 -7.40 21.89
N ASP A 21 22.22 -6.07 22.02
CA ASP A 21 21.01 -5.27 21.91
C ASP A 21 20.50 -5.25 20.46
N CYS A 22 19.21 -4.95 20.29
CA CYS A 22 18.56 -4.92 19.00
C CYS A 22 17.74 -3.64 18.83
N ILE A 23 17.87 -2.99 17.67
CA ILE A 23 16.94 -1.95 17.22
C ILE A 23 15.90 -2.61 16.31
N ILE A 24 14.61 -2.37 16.57
CA ILE A 24 13.52 -2.76 15.68
C ILE A 24 12.97 -1.48 15.02
N ASP A 25 13.08 -1.38 13.70
CA ASP A 25 12.36 -0.38 12.91
C ASP A 25 11.03 -0.96 12.45
N GLY A 26 9.93 -0.46 13.01
CA GLY A 26 8.56 -0.83 12.63
C GLY A 26 7.88 0.19 11.70
N GLY A 27 8.63 1.15 11.17
CA GLY A 27 8.11 2.16 10.25
C GLY A 27 7.95 1.62 8.82
N ASN A 28 7.43 2.45 7.91
CA ASN A 28 7.49 2.13 6.49
C ASN A 28 8.82 2.63 5.88
N SER A 29 9.94 2.01 6.29
CA SER A 29 11.26 2.39 5.80
C SER A 29 11.59 1.76 4.45
N PHE A 30 12.50 2.40 3.71
CA PHE A 30 13.00 1.85 2.46
C PHE A 30 13.98 0.71 2.75
N TRP A 31 13.69 -0.49 2.26
CA TRP A 31 14.43 -1.72 2.56
C TRP A 31 15.95 -1.64 2.33
N ARG A 32 16.42 -0.80 1.40
CA ARG A 32 17.87 -0.62 1.15
C ARG A 32 18.55 0.13 2.30
N ASP A 33 17.85 1.06 2.95
CA ASP A 33 18.33 1.73 4.15
C ASP A 33 18.44 0.75 5.31
N ASP A 34 17.51 -0.18 5.43
CA ASP A 34 17.58 -1.25 6.44
C ASP A 34 18.83 -2.10 6.24
N VAL A 35 19.07 -2.58 5.02
CA VAL A 35 20.29 -3.35 4.68
C VAL A 35 21.56 -2.59 5.06
N ARG A 36 21.61 -1.28 4.79
CA ARG A 36 22.74 -0.41 5.14
C ARG A 36 22.89 -0.27 6.65
N ARG A 37 21.80 0.03 7.38
CA ARG A 37 21.79 0.20 8.84
C ARG A 37 22.18 -1.08 9.56
N GLY A 38 21.64 -2.22 9.14
CA GLY A 38 21.97 -3.53 9.71
C GLY A 38 23.46 -3.84 9.57
N LYS A 39 24.08 -3.54 8.43
CA LYS A 39 25.54 -3.69 8.27
C LYS A 39 26.33 -2.74 9.18
N ALA A 40 25.89 -1.49 9.31
CA ALA A 40 26.58 -0.49 10.13
C ALA A 40 26.54 -0.81 11.63
N LEU A 41 25.40 -1.31 12.13
CA LEU A 41 25.19 -1.67 13.54
C LEU A 41 25.84 -3.01 13.90
N ALA A 42 25.89 -3.95 12.96
CA ALA A 42 26.55 -5.23 13.17
C ALA A 42 28.05 -5.07 13.51
N ALA A 43 28.70 -4.01 13.03
CA ALA A 43 30.09 -3.70 13.37
C ALA A 43 30.31 -3.43 14.87
N ASP A 44 29.26 -2.97 15.58
CA ASP A 44 29.28 -2.74 17.03
C ASP A 44 28.66 -3.92 17.81
N GLY A 45 28.26 -4.99 17.11
CA GLY A 45 27.55 -6.11 17.69
C GLY A 45 26.11 -5.80 18.10
N ILE A 46 25.50 -4.78 17.51
CA ILE A 46 24.09 -4.42 17.69
C ILE A 46 23.29 -5.04 16.54
N ASP A 47 22.21 -5.74 16.87
CA ASP A 47 21.29 -6.28 15.88
C ASP A 47 20.34 -5.18 15.36
N TYR A 48 19.94 -5.31 14.10
CA TYR A 48 18.90 -4.48 13.49
C TYR A 48 17.85 -5.37 12.85
N MET A 49 16.59 -5.05 13.09
CA MET A 49 15.45 -5.72 12.51
C MET A 49 14.52 -4.72 11.86
N ASP A 50 14.18 -4.97 10.61
CA ASP A 50 13.13 -4.27 9.88
C ASP A 50 11.83 -5.06 9.97
N VAL A 51 10.75 -4.43 10.45
CA VAL A 51 9.47 -5.10 10.68
C VAL A 51 8.38 -4.35 9.95
N GLY A 52 7.97 -4.88 8.82
CA GLY A 52 6.81 -4.40 8.09
C GLY A 52 5.55 -4.61 8.91
N VAL A 53 4.82 -3.53 9.22
CA VAL A 53 3.59 -3.55 10.03
C VAL A 53 2.37 -3.21 9.17
N SER A 54 1.33 -4.05 9.20
CA SER A 54 0.04 -3.79 8.54
C SER A 54 -1.13 -3.95 9.50
N GLY A 55 -2.18 -3.13 9.35
CA GLY A 55 -3.38 -3.14 10.22
C GLY A 55 -3.95 -1.74 10.50
N GLY A 56 -3.19 -0.69 10.22
CA GLY A 56 -3.59 0.70 10.46
C GLY A 56 -3.87 0.97 11.94
N VAL A 57 -4.65 2.01 12.22
CA VAL A 57 -5.01 2.41 13.60
C VAL A 57 -5.80 1.33 14.35
N TRP A 58 -6.46 0.42 13.64
CA TRP A 58 -7.24 -0.67 14.21
C TRP A 58 -6.39 -1.86 14.67
N GLY A 59 -5.12 -1.93 14.27
CA GLY A 59 -4.22 -3.00 14.68
C GLY A 59 -3.95 -3.02 16.18
N LEU A 60 -4.16 -1.90 16.90
CA LEU A 60 -4.08 -1.88 18.36
C LEU A 60 -5.11 -2.81 19.02
N GLU A 61 -6.30 -2.94 18.42
CA GLU A 61 -7.37 -3.80 18.91
C GLU A 61 -7.35 -5.17 18.24
N ARG A 62 -6.99 -5.23 16.95
CA ARG A 62 -7.10 -6.42 16.11
C ARG A 62 -5.82 -7.23 16.00
N GLY A 63 -4.70 -6.67 16.45
CA GLY A 63 -3.35 -7.15 16.15
C GLY A 63 -2.87 -6.72 14.77
N PHE A 64 -1.55 -6.84 14.56
CA PHE A 64 -0.85 -6.40 13.35
C PHE A 64 -0.37 -7.59 12.53
N CYS A 65 -0.46 -7.48 11.20
CA CYS A 65 0.27 -8.37 10.32
C CYS A 65 1.73 -7.92 10.27
N LEU A 66 2.66 -8.80 10.67
CA LEU A 66 4.08 -8.47 10.82
C LEU A 66 4.96 -9.26 9.83
N MET A 67 5.85 -8.55 9.15
CA MET A 67 6.79 -9.10 8.16
C MET A 67 8.20 -8.76 8.62
N ILE A 68 8.92 -9.76 9.13
CA ILE A 68 10.10 -9.55 9.96
C ILE A 68 11.37 -9.87 9.16
N GLY A 69 12.24 -8.88 8.98
CA GLY A 69 13.58 -8.99 8.43
C GLY A 69 14.65 -8.80 9.51
N GLY A 70 15.76 -9.53 9.40
CA GLY A 70 16.91 -9.40 10.31
C GLY A 70 17.64 -10.71 10.57
N PRO A 71 18.61 -10.74 11.51
CA PRO A 71 19.28 -11.97 11.91
C PRO A 71 18.28 -13.00 12.47
N ARG A 72 18.44 -14.27 12.08
CA ARG A 72 17.48 -15.33 12.43
C ARG A 72 17.43 -15.59 13.93
N GLU A 73 18.59 -15.61 14.57
CA GLU A 73 18.77 -15.86 15.99
C GLU A 73 18.05 -14.77 16.81
N THR A 74 18.17 -13.52 16.38
CA THR A 74 17.49 -12.37 16.97
C THR A 74 15.98 -12.46 16.76
N ALA A 75 15.52 -12.81 15.57
CA ALA A 75 14.10 -13.04 15.31
C ALA A 75 13.51 -14.15 16.20
N THR A 76 14.24 -15.24 16.43
CA THR A 76 13.84 -16.30 17.37
C THR A 76 13.81 -15.81 18.82
N ARG A 77 14.82 -15.02 19.24
CA ARG A 77 14.87 -14.44 20.59
C ARG A 77 13.71 -13.47 20.86
N LEU A 78 13.31 -12.70 19.86
CA LEU A 78 12.27 -11.68 19.96
C LEU A 78 10.87 -12.17 19.54
N ASP A 79 10.72 -13.46 19.20
CA ASP A 79 9.45 -14.09 18.84
C ASP A 79 8.28 -13.75 19.80
N PRO A 80 8.46 -13.75 21.14
CA PRO A 80 7.37 -13.39 22.06
C PRO A 80 6.82 -11.97 21.85
N ILE A 81 7.64 -11.02 21.39
CA ILE A 81 7.21 -9.65 21.09
C ILE A 81 6.32 -9.64 19.85
N PHE A 82 6.75 -10.32 18.78
CA PHE A 82 5.99 -10.39 17.53
C PHE A 82 4.67 -11.13 17.74
N LYS A 83 4.70 -12.22 18.49
CA LYS A 83 3.50 -12.98 18.84
C LYS A 83 2.50 -12.15 19.64
N ALA A 84 2.96 -11.33 20.59
CA ALA A 84 2.09 -10.47 21.39
C ALA A 84 1.41 -9.35 20.58
N LEU A 85 2.05 -8.90 19.50
CA LEU A 85 1.53 -7.84 18.62
C LEU A 85 0.68 -8.37 17.46
N ALA A 86 0.78 -9.66 17.14
CA ALA A 86 0.07 -10.28 16.03
C ALA A 86 -1.42 -10.52 16.36
N PRO A 87 -2.31 -10.65 15.35
CA PRO A 87 -3.73 -10.93 15.56
C PRO A 87 -4.04 -12.29 16.17
N GLY A 88 -3.07 -13.22 16.16
CA GLY A 88 -3.31 -14.63 16.46
C GLY A 88 -4.09 -15.32 15.35
N ARG A 89 -4.61 -16.52 15.63
CA ARG A 89 -5.31 -17.35 14.63
C ARG A 89 -6.61 -16.74 14.10
N GLY A 90 -7.26 -15.85 14.87
CA GLY A 90 -8.53 -15.26 14.51
C GLY A 90 -9.60 -16.29 14.14
N SER A 91 -10.46 -15.95 13.18
CA SER A 91 -11.55 -16.79 12.65
C SER A 91 -11.33 -17.25 11.22
N ILE A 92 -10.14 -17.02 10.66
CA ILE A 92 -9.83 -17.38 9.27
C ILE A 92 -9.68 -18.90 9.18
N PRO A 93 -10.40 -19.59 8.28
CA PRO A 93 -10.25 -21.03 8.09
C PRO A 93 -8.82 -21.41 7.71
N LEU A 94 -8.36 -22.57 8.19
CA LEU A 94 -7.05 -23.10 7.82
C LEU A 94 -7.00 -23.37 6.32
N THR A 95 -5.87 -23.02 5.70
CA THR A 95 -5.63 -23.32 4.30
C THR A 95 -5.32 -24.81 4.14
N PRO A 96 -6.15 -25.58 3.41
CA PRO A 96 -5.87 -27.00 3.19
C PRO A 96 -4.53 -27.22 2.49
N GLY A 97 -3.74 -28.21 2.92
CA GLY A 97 -2.44 -28.53 2.32
C GLY A 97 -1.26 -27.68 2.84
N ARG A 98 -1.49 -26.89 3.89
CA ARG A 98 -0.45 -26.04 4.53
C ARG A 98 0.14 -26.66 5.79
N GLU A 99 -0.23 -27.89 6.13
CA GLU A 99 0.23 -28.60 7.31
C GLU A 99 1.77 -28.71 7.33
N GLY A 100 2.38 -28.61 8.52
CA GLY A 100 3.84 -28.70 8.71
C GLY A 100 4.63 -27.43 8.33
N ARG A 101 3.97 -26.35 7.90
CA ARG A 101 4.58 -25.02 7.73
C ARG A 101 4.67 -24.27 9.07
N ALA A 102 5.41 -23.15 9.08
CA ALA A 102 5.57 -22.32 10.27
C ALA A 102 4.21 -21.82 10.81
N ALA A 103 3.94 -22.12 12.07
CA ALA A 103 2.68 -21.79 12.74
C ALA A 103 2.47 -20.28 12.92
N SER A 104 3.56 -19.52 13.10
CA SER A 104 3.54 -18.05 13.25
C SER A 104 2.80 -17.35 12.12
N VAL A 105 2.87 -17.87 10.89
CA VAL A 105 2.20 -17.26 9.74
C VAL A 105 0.68 -17.34 9.86
N GLU A 106 0.15 -18.42 10.43
CA GLU A 106 -1.29 -18.52 10.74
C GLU A 106 -1.68 -17.70 11.98
N GLU A 107 -0.70 -17.30 12.80
CA GLU A 107 -0.88 -16.36 13.90
C GLU A 107 -0.74 -14.88 13.45
N GLY A 108 -0.41 -14.63 12.18
CA GLY A 108 -0.37 -13.30 11.57
C GLY A 108 1.02 -12.67 11.43
N TYR A 109 2.11 -13.40 11.65
CA TYR A 109 3.47 -12.87 11.49
C TYR A 109 4.44 -13.85 10.81
N LEU A 110 5.40 -13.32 10.07
CA LEU A 110 6.34 -14.09 9.24
C LEU A 110 7.76 -13.58 9.43
N TYR A 111 8.71 -14.50 9.64
CA TYR A 111 10.13 -14.20 9.37
C TYR A 111 10.37 -14.24 7.86
N ALA A 112 10.51 -13.07 7.25
CA ALA A 112 10.63 -12.87 5.81
C ALA A 112 12.05 -13.14 5.30
N GLY A 113 13.09 -12.96 6.14
CA GLY A 113 14.46 -13.23 5.75
C GLY A 113 15.48 -12.32 6.43
N PRO A 114 16.66 -12.12 5.82
CA PRO A 114 17.69 -11.24 6.36
C PRO A 114 17.23 -9.78 6.37
N CYS A 115 18.05 -8.90 6.93
CA CYS A 115 17.77 -7.48 7.02
C CYS A 115 17.38 -6.88 5.64
N GLY A 116 16.32 -6.07 5.62
CA GLY A 116 15.63 -5.51 4.47
C GLY A 116 14.44 -6.34 3.98
N ALA A 117 14.38 -7.64 4.28
CA ALA A 117 13.34 -8.52 3.73
C ALA A 117 11.92 -8.20 4.26
N GLY A 118 11.81 -7.80 5.53
CA GLY A 118 10.53 -7.47 6.15
C GLY A 118 9.90 -6.23 5.51
N HIS A 119 10.66 -5.14 5.42
CA HIS A 119 10.21 -3.93 4.74
C HIS A 119 10.05 -4.12 3.22
N PHE A 120 10.83 -4.99 2.59
CA PHE A 120 10.61 -5.33 1.17
C PHE A 120 9.24 -5.98 0.95
N VAL A 121 8.88 -6.99 1.76
CA VAL A 121 7.56 -7.63 1.68
C VAL A 121 6.44 -6.62 1.97
N LYS A 122 6.63 -5.74 2.97
CA LYS A 122 5.65 -4.70 3.30
C LYS A 122 5.47 -3.65 2.21
N MET A 123 6.57 -3.25 1.57
CA MET A 123 6.55 -2.36 0.42
C MET A 123 5.68 -2.95 -0.69
N VAL A 124 5.91 -4.22 -1.06
CA VAL A 124 5.09 -4.92 -2.07
C VAL A 124 3.63 -5.05 -1.63
N HIS A 125 3.37 -5.34 -0.34
CA HIS A 125 2.00 -5.34 0.21
C HIS A 125 1.30 -4.00 -0.04
N ASN A 126 1.95 -2.86 0.24
CA ASN A 126 1.35 -1.56 -0.03
C ASN A 126 1.20 -1.26 -1.53
N GLY A 127 2.11 -1.77 -2.37
CA GLY A 127 1.94 -1.75 -3.83
C GLY A 127 0.64 -2.45 -4.25
N VAL A 128 0.37 -3.65 -3.75
CA VAL A 128 -0.88 -4.39 -4.00
C VAL A 128 -2.09 -3.63 -3.48
N GLU A 129 -2.01 -3.07 -2.27
CA GLU A 129 -3.06 -2.23 -1.69
C GLU A 129 -3.42 -1.05 -2.61
N TYR A 130 -2.44 -0.41 -3.25
CA TYR A 130 -2.67 0.66 -4.21
C TYR A 130 -3.48 0.19 -5.41
N GLY A 131 -3.17 -0.98 -5.94
CA GLY A 131 -3.90 -1.61 -7.04
C GLY A 131 -5.35 -1.92 -6.69
N LEU A 132 -5.59 -2.50 -5.50
CA LEU A 132 -6.93 -2.81 -5.02
C LEU A 132 -7.78 -1.55 -4.83
N MET A 133 -7.22 -0.52 -4.18
CA MET A 133 -7.91 0.77 -4.03
C MET A 133 -8.28 1.38 -5.38
N GLN A 134 -7.35 1.35 -6.34
CA GLN A 134 -7.58 1.90 -7.68
C GLN A 134 -8.69 1.14 -8.41
N ALA A 135 -8.69 -0.20 -8.35
CA ALA A 135 -9.72 -1.02 -8.97
C ALA A 135 -11.13 -0.73 -8.43
N TYR A 136 -11.27 -0.56 -7.10
CA TYR A 136 -12.54 -0.13 -6.52
C TYR A 136 -12.92 1.27 -6.99
N ALA A 137 -11.99 2.23 -6.95
CA ALA A 137 -12.26 3.62 -7.33
C ALA A 137 -12.76 3.73 -8.77
N GLU A 138 -12.09 3.07 -9.73
CA GLU A 138 -12.49 3.06 -11.14
C GLU A 138 -13.84 2.35 -11.34
N GLY A 139 -14.08 1.24 -10.64
CA GLY A 139 -15.36 0.53 -10.71
C GLY A 139 -16.53 1.38 -10.21
N PHE A 140 -16.35 2.09 -9.08
CA PHE A 140 -17.36 3.00 -8.56
C PHE A 140 -17.56 4.23 -9.45
N ASP A 141 -16.51 4.75 -10.06
CA ASP A 141 -16.61 5.86 -11.01
C ASP A 141 -17.40 5.45 -12.27
N VAL A 142 -17.21 4.22 -12.77
CA VAL A 142 -18.03 3.68 -13.87
C VAL A 142 -19.51 3.62 -13.47
N LEU A 143 -19.83 3.13 -12.27
CA LEU A 143 -21.21 3.11 -11.78
C LEU A 143 -21.80 4.51 -11.67
N ARG A 144 -21.01 5.48 -11.19
CA ARG A 144 -21.44 6.86 -11.02
C ARG A 144 -21.76 7.56 -12.35
N ASN A 145 -21.05 7.19 -13.42
CA ASN A 145 -21.16 7.77 -14.75
C ASN A 145 -22.04 6.93 -15.72
N ALA A 146 -22.79 5.95 -15.21
CA ALA A 146 -23.62 5.06 -16.03
C ALA A 146 -24.80 5.76 -16.73
N ASP A 147 -25.10 7.02 -16.37
CA ASP A 147 -26.10 7.88 -17.02
C ASP A 147 -25.52 8.87 -18.05
N SER A 148 -24.24 8.70 -18.41
CA SER A 148 -23.52 9.61 -19.31
C SER A 148 -24.26 9.87 -20.64
N PRO A 149 -24.28 11.13 -21.13
CA PRO A 149 -24.90 11.47 -22.42
C PRO A 149 -24.31 10.75 -23.64
N GLY A 150 -23.09 10.21 -23.52
CA GLY A 150 -22.44 9.42 -24.57
C GLY A 150 -22.97 8.00 -24.71
N VAL A 151 -23.81 7.55 -23.77
CA VAL A 151 -24.48 6.25 -23.80
C VAL A 151 -25.89 6.42 -24.36
N ASP A 152 -26.37 5.42 -25.11
CA ASP A 152 -27.75 5.39 -25.62
C ASP A 152 -28.76 5.53 -24.48
N ALA A 153 -29.84 6.28 -24.72
CA ALA A 153 -30.79 6.65 -23.66
C ALA A 153 -31.39 5.43 -22.93
N ASP A 154 -31.70 4.36 -23.66
CA ASP A 154 -32.28 3.13 -23.11
C ASP A 154 -31.28 2.29 -22.29
N HIS A 155 -29.99 2.64 -22.32
CA HIS A 155 -28.92 1.99 -21.57
C HIS A 155 -28.35 2.86 -20.44
N ARG A 156 -28.96 4.01 -20.15
CA ARG A 156 -28.55 4.88 -19.05
C ARG A 156 -29.14 4.40 -17.73
N PHE A 157 -28.28 4.27 -16.73
CA PHE A 157 -28.67 3.81 -15.39
C PHE A 157 -28.28 4.84 -14.34
N THR A 158 -29.17 5.04 -13.37
CA THR A 158 -28.86 5.78 -12.15
C THR A 158 -28.81 4.78 -11.00
N PHE A 159 -27.66 4.67 -10.35
CA PHE A 159 -27.42 3.71 -9.28
C PHE A 159 -27.29 4.40 -7.93
N ASP A 160 -27.77 3.75 -6.87
CA ASP A 160 -27.36 4.03 -5.50
C ASP A 160 -26.01 3.33 -5.26
N VAL A 161 -24.93 4.11 -5.34
CA VAL A 161 -23.57 3.60 -5.25
C VAL A 161 -23.25 3.15 -3.81
N ALA A 162 -23.86 3.79 -2.80
CA ALA A 162 -23.67 3.43 -1.40
C ALA A 162 -24.27 2.05 -1.10
N ASP A 163 -25.50 1.80 -1.55
CA ASP A 163 -26.16 0.50 -1.42
C ASP A 163 -25.44 -0.60 -2.22
N ILE A 164 -24.87 -0.27 -3.38
CA ILE A 164 -24.04 -1.22 -4.14
C ILE A 164 -22.76 -1.58 -3.37
N ALA A 165 -22.07 -0.60 -2.79
CA ALA A 165 -20.91 -0.87 -1.95
C ALA A 165 -21.29 -1.77 -0.75
N GLU A 166 -22.45 -1.52 -0.16
CA GLU A 166 -22.96 -2.27 0.98
C GLU A 166 -23.34 -3.72 0.61
N VAL A 167 -24.01 -3.95 -0.52
CA VAL A 167 -24.34 -5.32 -0.96
C VAL A 167 -23.07 -6.11 -1.30
N TRP A 168 -22.04 -5.47 -1.88
CA TRP A 168 -20.77 -6.14 -2.19
C TRP A 168 -19.98 -6.58 -0.96
N ARG A 169 -20.24 -6.03 0.23
CA ARG A 169 -19.64 -6.53 1.48
C ARG A 169 -20.16 -7.91 1.91
N ARG A 170 -21.25 -8.39 1.30
CA ARG A 170 -21.94 -9.63 1.72
C ARG A 170 -21.81 -10.71 0.66
N GLY A 171 -20.85 -11.61 0.85
CA GLY A 171 -20.70 -12.81 0.02
C GLY A 171 -20.15 -12.57 -1.39
N SER A 172 -19.80 -11.33 -1.73
CA SER A 172 -19.13 -11.03 -3.00
C SER A 172 -17.68 -11.51 -2.99
N VAL A 173 -17.19 -11.88 -4.17
CA VAL A 173 -15.78 -12.23 -4.42
C VAL A 173 -14.86 -11.05 -4.14
N VAL A 174 -15.32 -9.83 -4.37
CA VAL A 174 -14.54 -8.61 -4.14
C VAL A 174 -14.70 -8.05 -2.72
N SER A 175 -15.18 -8.83 -1.76
CA SER A 175 -15.26 -8.37 -0.36
C SER A 175 -13.86 -8.22 0.24
N SER A 176 -13.63 -7.09 0.93
CA SER A 176 -12.36 -6.81 1.61
C SER A 176 -12.53 -5.70 2.65
N TRP A 177 -11.53 -5.54 3.51
CA TRP A 177 -11.53 -4.42 4.46
C TRP A 177 -11.49 -3.04 3.77
N LEU A 178 -10.86 -2.92 2.60
CA LEU A 178 -10.89 -1.68 1.80
C LEU A 178 -12.30 -1.36 1.29
N LEU A 179 -13.06 -2.39 0.90
CA LEU A 179 -14.47 -2.22 0.54
C LEU A 179 -15.31 -1.82 1.75
N ASP A 180 -15.05 -2.38 2.94
CA ASP A 180 -15.71 -1.95 4.18
C ASP A 180 -15.48 -0.46 4.46
N LEU A 181 -14.24 0.01 4.31
CA LEU A 181 -13.91 1.43 4.46
C LEU A 181 -14.64 2.30 3.42
N THR A 182 -14.74 1.82 2.18
CA THR A 182 -15.43 2.53 1.09
C THR A 182 -16.92 2.64 1.36
N ALA A 183 -17.59 1.55 1.74
CA ALA A 183 -19.01 1.58 2.10
C ALA A 183 -19.29 2.48 3.31
N ASN A 184 -18.41 2.44 4.33
CA ASN A 184 -18.53 3.34 5.48
C ASN A 184 -18.39 4.82 5.09
N ALA A 185 -17.52 5.15 4.13
CA ALA A 185 -17.39 6.52 3.63
C ALA A 185 -18.65 6.96 2.86
N LEU A 186 -19.13 6.13 1.94
CA LEU A 186 -20.32 6.42 1.14
C LEU A 186 -21.61 6.51 1.99
N ALA A 187 -21.73 5.69 3.04
CA ALA A 187 -22.86 5.77 3.97
C ALA A 187 -22.87 7.06 4.80
N ARG A 188 -21.69 7.65 5.05
CA ARG A 188 -21.57 8.95 5.73
C ARG A 188 -21.82 10.11 4.78
N GLU A 189 -21.31 10.00 3.55
CA GLU A 189 -21.39 11.04 2.54
C GLU A 189 -21.35 10.43 1.14
N GLU A 190 -22.53 10.21 0.56
CA GLU A 190 -22.69 9.52 -0.73
C GLU A 190 -21.90 10.18 -1.87
N LYS A 191 -21.81 11.51 -1.86
CA LYS A 191 -21.14 12.28 -2.92
C LYS A 191 -19.65 12.54 -2.67
N LEU A 192 -19.14 12.22 -1.48
CA LEU A 192 -17.74 12.41 -1.09
C LEU A 192 -17.21 13.85 -1.34
N GLU A 193 -18.05 14.88 -1.22
CA GLU A 193 -17.71 16.28 -1.48
C GLU A 193 -16.64 16.83 -0.51
N SER A 194 -16.49 16.23 0.67
CA SER A 194 -15.42 16.56 1.63
C SER A 194 -14.01 16.13 1.17
N TYR A 195 -13.90 15.27 0.15
CA TYR A 195 -12.63 14.81 -0.40
C TYR A 195 -12.28 15.59 -1.68
N SER A 196 -11.08 16.19 -1.72
CA SER A 196 -10.63 16.98 -2.86
C SER A 196 -10.30 16.16 -4.12
N GLY A 197 -10.22 14.83 -4.00
CA GLY A 197 -9.73 13.94 -5.05
C GLY A 197 -8.20 13.94 -5.23
N TYR A 198 -7.46 14.73 -4.46
CA TYR A 198 -6.00 14.67 -4.43
C TYR A 198 -5.54 13.44 -3.62
N VAL A 199 -4.80 12.53 -4.25
CA VAL A 199 -4.35 11.29 -3.60
C VAL A 199 -2.83 11.32 -3.41
N GLU A 200 -2.38 11.29 -2.16
CA GLU A 200 -0.95 11.18 -1.81
C GLU A 200 -0.37 9.79 -2.11
N ASP A 201 0.95 9.72 -2.19
CA ASP A 201 1.70 8.46 -2.19
C ASP A 201 2.81 8.53 -1.15
N SER A 202 2.83 7.56 -0.23
CA SER A 202 3.75 7.51 0.91
C SER A 202 5.16 7.01 0.56
N GLY A 203 5.38 6.63 -0.71
CA GLY A 203 6.67 6.23 -1.27
C GLY A 203 6.78 4.73 -1.61
N GLU A 204 6.10 3.86 -0.87
CA GLU A 204 6.17 2.41 -1.00
C GLU A 204 5.64 1.92 -2.35
N GLY A 205 4.61 2.58 -2.90
CA GLY A 205 4.12 2.32 -4.26
C GLY A 205 5.19 2.64 -5.32
N ARG A 206 5.97 3.72 -5.13
CA ARG A 206 7.09 4.06 -6.04
C ARG A 206 8.20 3.02 -5.93
N TRP A 207 8.58 2.66 -4.71
CA TRP A 207 9.63 1.68 -4.48
C TRP A 207 9.26 0.29 -4.99
N THR A 208 7.98 -0.09 -4.93
CA THR A 208 7.48 -1.33 -5.55
C THR A 208 7.69 -1.34 -7.06
N VAL A 209 7.31 -0.25 -7.76
CA VAL A 209 7.52 -0.14 -9.21
C VAL A 209 9.01 -0.11 -9.57
N LEU A 210 9.84 0.57 -8.77
CA LEU A 210 11.29 0.57 -8.97
C LEU A 210 11.89 -0.82 -8.78
N ALA A 211 11.48 -1.56 -7.74
CA ALA A 211 11.92 -2.94 -7.53
C ALA A 211 11.50 -3.85 -8.70
N ALA A 212 10.27 -3.71 -9.19
CA ALA A 212 9.80 -4.45 -10.34
C ALA A 212 10.62 -4.17 -11.62
N ILE A 213 11.05 -2.92 -11.83
CA ILE A 213 11.96 -2.55 -12.93
C ILE A 213 13.32 -3.23 -12.75
N ASP A 214 13.91 -3.14 -11.55
CA ASP A 214 15.20 -3.77 -11.24
C ASP A 214 15.15 -5.30 -11.47
N GLU A 215 14.01 -5.92 -11.15
CA GLU A 215 13.77 -7.36 -11.29
C GLU A 215 13.28 -7.77 -12.68
N SER A 216 12.99 -6.82 -13.57
CA SER A 216 12.35 -7.05 -14.88
C SER A 216 11.00 -7.79 -14.79
N VAL A 217 10.19 -7.44 -13.79
CA VAL A 217 8.85 -8.01 -13.54
C VAL A 217 7.76 -7.03 -14.03
N PRO A 218 6.82 -7.46 -14.89
CA PRO A 218 5.71 -6.61 -15.33
C PRO A 218 4.68 -6.39 -14.20
N VAL A 219 4.26 -5.13 -13.99
CA VAL A 219 3.37 -4.74 -12.87
C VAL A 219 2.31 -3.73 -13.30
N GLU A 220 1.55 -4.05 -14.35
CA GLU A 220 0.73 -3.04 -15.05
C GLU A 220 -0.41 -2.44 -14.23
N VAL A 221 -1.01 -3.23 -13.34
CA VAL A 221 -2.02 -2.72 -12.40
C VAL A 221 -1.39 -1.78 -11.37
N LEU A 222 -0.22 -2.14 -10.85
CA LEU A 222 0.43 -1.35 -9.79
C LEU A 222 1.02 -0.05 -10.33
N SER A 223 1.59 -0.11 -11.55
CA SER A 223 2.13 1.07 -12.24
C SER A 223 1.00 2.05 -12.61
N ALA A 224 -0.11 1.56 -13.16
CA ALA A 224 -1.29 2.37 -13.45
C ALA A 224 -1.86 3.02 -12.17
N ALA A 225 -2.01 2.25 -11.09
CA ALA A 225 -2.48 2.77 -9.81
C ALA A 225 -1.56 3.85 -9.22
N LEU A 226 -0.24 3.70 -9.36
CA LEU A 226 0.71 4.73 -8.95
C LEU A 226 0.55 5.99 -9.81
N TYR A 227 0.41 5.86 -11.13
CA TYR A 227 0.27 7.00 -12.04
C TYR A 227 -1.06 7.73 -11.90
N ALA A 228 -2.14 7.03 -11.55
CA ALA A 228 -3.42 7.65 -11.21
C ALA A 228 -3.28 8.65 -10.06
N ARG A 229 -2.44 8.35 -9.06
CA ARG A 229 -2.13 9.27 -7.97
C ARG A 229 -1.40 10.52 -8.48
N PHE A 230 -0.41 10.37 -9.37
CA PHE A 230 0.28 11.53 -9.96
C PHE A 230 -0.65 12.39 -10.81
N ARG A 231 -1.59 11.74 -11.52
CA ARG A 231 -2.62 12.37 -12.33
C ARG A 231 -3.59 13.17 -11.47
N SER A 232 -3.98 12.65 -10.31
CA SER A 232 -4.92 13.31 -9.39
C SER A 232 -4.48 14.69 -8.90
N ARG A 233 -3.18 14.98 -8.96
CA ARG A 233 -2.57 16.23 -8.47
C ARG A 233 -2.49 17.33 -9.53
N GLN A 234 -2.97 17.05 -10.73
CA GLN A 234 -2.79 17.90 -11.90
C GLN A 234 -4.12 18.10 -12.60
N SER A 235 -4.38 19.33 -13.06
CA SER A 235 -5.51 19.61 -13.96
C SER A 235 -5.13 19.26 -15.40
N HIS A 236 -4.00 19.77 -15.91
CA HIS A 236 -3.45 19.43 -17.23
C HIS A 236 -1.93 19.31 -17.18
N THR A 237 -1.37 18.31 -17.87
CA THR A 237 0.09 18.13 -17.96
C THR A 237 0.70 18.97 -19.08
N TYR A 238 2.02 19.16 -19.03
CA TYR A 238 2.76 19.72 -20.17
C TYR A 238 2.68 18.81 -21.41
N ALA A 239 2.66 17.49 -21.21
CA ALA A 239 2.51 16.52 -22.30
C ALA A 239 1.20 16.71 -23.08
N GLU A 240 0.07 16.96 -22.39
CA GLU A 240 -1.21 17.28 -23.04
C GLU A 240 -1.11 18.54 -23.92
N LYS A 241 -0.44 19.59 -23.45
CA LYS A 241 -0.24 20.82 -24.22
C LYS A 241 0.63 20.57 -25.47
N ILE A 242 1.67 19.74 -25.35
CA ILE A 242 2.48 19.31 -26.49
C ILE A 242 1.65 18.50 -27.48
N ILE A 243 0.76 17.62 -27.01
CA ILE A 243 -0.19 16.89 -27.88
C ILE A 243 -1.11 17.85 -28.62
N SER A 244 -1.70 18.84 -27.95
CA SER A 244 -2.51 19.89 -28.60
C SER A 244 -1.72 20.62 -29.68
N ALA A 245 -0.49 21.05 -29.37
CA ALA A 245 0.38 21.75 -30.32
C ALA A 245 0.73 20.88 -31.54
N MET A 246 1.03 19.60 -31.35
CA MET A 246 1.27 18.66 -32.45
C MET A 246 0.03 18.51 -33.33
N ARG A 247 -1.14 18.24 -32.72
CA ARG A 247 -2.42 18.09 -33.44
C ARG A 247 -2.78 19.32 -34.26
N GLN A 248 -2.50 20.50 -33.74
CA GLN A 248 -2.66 21.74 -34.48
C GLN A 248 -1.66 21.83 -35.63
N GLY A 249 -0.38 21.55 -35.37
CA GLY A 249 0.71 21.71 -36.33
C GLY A 249 0.61 20.78 -37.55
N PHE A 250 0.31 19.49 -37.35
CA PHE A 250 0.23 18.55 -38.47
C PHE A 250 -1.16 18.45 -39.09
N GLY A 251 -2.23 18.59 -38.28
CA GLY A 251 -3.60 18.26 -38.69
C GLY A 251 -4.56 19.45 -38.73
N GLY A 252 -4.11 20.65 -38.35
CA GLY A 252 -4.96 21.84 -38.26
C GLY A 252 -6.06 21.74 -37.21
N HIS A 253 -5.98 20.81 -36.26
CA HIS A 253 -7.00 20.64 -35.22
C HIS A 253 -6.99 21.85 -34.28
N LEU A 254 -8.13 22.54 -34.18
CA LEU A 254 -8.30 23.66 -33.26
C LEU A 254 -8.61 23.13 -31.84
N GLU A 255 -7.83 23.58 -30.86
CA GLU A 255 -8.09 23.32 -29.45
C GLU A 255 -9.32 24.12 -28.99
N PRO A 256 -10.23 23.54 -28.18
CA PRO A 256 -11.30 24.29 -27.55
C PRO A 256 -10.73 25.45 -26.72
N LYS A 257 -11.29 26.66 -26.87
CA LYS A 257 -10.88 27.79 -26.03
C LYS A 257 -11.15 27.47 -24.56
N LYS A 258 -10.20 27.81 -23.69
CA LYS A 258 -10.33 27.69 -22.25
C LYS A 258 -11.61 28.44 -21.82
N LYS A 259 -12.59 27.72 -21.25
CA LYS A 259 -13.74 28.38 -20.63
C LYS A 259 -13.20 29.14 -19.42
N THR A 260 -13.24 30.47 -19.48
CA THR A 260 -12.97 31.38 -18.35
C THR A 260 -14.05 31.27 -17.30
#